data_AF-A0A7S1PID1-F1
#
_entry.id   AF-A0A7S1PID1-F1
#
_cell.length_a   1.000
_cell.length_b   1.000
_cell.length_c   1.000
_cell.angle_alpha   90.00
_cell.angle_beta   90.00
_cell.angle_gamma   90.00
#
_symmetry.space_group_name_H-M   'P 1'
#
loop_
_entity.id
_entity.type
_entity.pdbx_description
1 polymer ?
#
loop_
_entity_poly.entity_id
_entity_poly.type
_entity_poly.pdbx_seq_one_letter_code
_entity_poly.pdbx_strand_id
1 'polypeptide(L)'
;HGRVAMMAALGAVAQHYIRFPGFELTNFGKPLPSGLLAIADTPGTFGFVALLAASGVLELFFWKDGVDVSKGRWTKEPGNFGDPLGLGQYNEDMRNRELNNGRFAMFAALGIVVAELVTGKDAIQQFGL
;
A
#
# COMPACT_ATOMS: atom_id res chain seq x y z
N HIS A 1 1.08 -0.32 9.75
CA HIS A 1 0.76 -1.66 9.19
C HIS A 1 -0.64 -1.76 8.61
N GLY A 2 -1.73 -1.63 9.38
CA GLY A 2 -3.09 -1.93 8.89
C GLY A 2 -3.52 -1.08 7.69
N ARG A 3 -3.31 0.24 7.75
CA ARG A 3 -3.57 1.16 6.63
C ARG A 3 -2.74 0.85 5.38
N VAL A 4 -1.44 0.56 5.57
CA VAL A 4 -0.55 0.17 4.47
C VAL A 4 -1.00 -1.13 3.83
N ALA A 5 -1.39 -2.13 4.62
CA ALA A 5 -1.89 -3.40 4.12
C ALA A 5 -3.23 -3.26 3.38
N MET A 6 -4.13 -2.38 3.85
CA MET A 6 -5.37 -2.04 3.15
C MET A 6 -5.09 -1.45 1.77
N MET A 7 -4.15 -0.50 1.67
CA MET A 7 -3.76 0.09 0.38
C MET A 7 -3.03 -0.90 -0.53
N ALA A 8 -2.19 -1.78 0.03
CA ALA A 8 -1.49 -2.81 -0.73
C ALA A 8 -2.46 -3.83 -1.33
N ALA A 9 -3.43 -4.32 -0.56
CA ALA A 9 -4.44 -5.25 -1.05
C ALA A 9 -5.33 -4.61 -2.13
N LEU A 10 -5.76 -3.35 -1.94
CA LEU A 10 -6.52 -2.61 -2.95
C LEU A 10 -5.69 -2.41 -4.22
N GLY A 11 -4.43 -2.01 -4.09
CA GLY A 11 -3.51 -1.82 -5.21
C GLY A 11 -3.30 -3.10 -6.02
N ALA A 12 -3.16 -4.24 -5.35
CA ALA A 12 -3.00 -5.54 -5.99
C ALA A 12 -4.25 -5.99 -6.78
N VAL A 13 -5.44 -5.51 -6.42
CA VAL A 13 -6.67 -5.72 -7.21
C VAL A 13 -6.78 -4.69 -8.34
N ALA A 14 -6.45 -3.42 -8.07
CA ALA A 14 -6.58 -2.34 -9.04
C ALA A 14 -5.59 -2.45 -10.21
N GLN A 15 -4.37 -2.96 -9.97
CA GLN A 15 -3.33 -3.13 -11.00
C GLN A 15 -3.77 -4.01 -12.19
N HIS A 16 -4.74 -4.90 -11.96
CA HIS A 16 -5.28 -5.77 -13.00
C HIS A 16 -6.12 -4.99 -14.01
N TYR A 17 -6.87 -3.98 -13.55
CA TYR A 17 -7.84 -3.23 -14.37
C TYR A 17 -7.28 -1.91 -14.89
N ILE A 18 -6.41 -1.25 -14.13
CA ILE A 18 -5.89 0.07 -14.46
C ILE A 18 -4.37 -0.03 -14.64
N ARG A 19 -3.92 0.12 -15.87
CA ARG A 19 -2.50 0.27 -16.21
C ARG A 19 -2.21 1.70 -16.63
N PHE A 20 -1.12 2.27 -16.13
CA PHE A 20 -0.72 3.62 -16.51
C PHE A 20 -0.04 3.60 -17.89
N PRO A 21 -0.39 4.54 -18.79
CA PRO A 21 0.24 4.63 -20.10
C PRO A 21 1.73 4.91 -19.93
N GLY A 22 2.57 3.95 -20.35
CA GLY A 22 4.03 3.96 -20.12
C GLY A 22 4.57 2.77 -19.32
N PHE A 23 3.71 2.01 -18.64
CA PHE A 23 4.03 0.75 -17.93
C PHE A 23 3.33 -0.45 -18.59
N GLU A 24 3.15 -0.42 -19.91
CA GLU A 24 2.42 -1.45 -20.65
C GLU A 24 3.34 -2.47 -21.34
N LEU A 25 4.61 -2.10 -21.55
CA LEU A 25 5.55 -2.85 -22.37
C LEU A 25 6.91 -2.96 -21.67
N THR A 26 7.44 -4.18 -21.58
CA THR A 26 8.87 -4.40 -21.32
C THR A 26 9.70 -3.97 -22.53
N ASN A 27 11.02 -3.78 -22.34
CA ASN A 27 12.00 -3.49 -23.41
C ASN A 27 12.00 -4.50 -24.59
N PHE A 28 11.20 -5.57 -24.52
CA PHE A 28 11.06 -6.64 -25.51
C PHE A 28 9.63 -6.82 -26.06
N GLY A 29 8.72 -5.87 -25.81
CA GLY A 29 7.37 -5.88 -26.42
C GLY A 29 6.40 -6.92 -25.86
N LYS A 30 6.66 -7.49 -24.67
CA LYS A 30 5.72 -8.37 -23.97
C LYS A 30 4.94 -7.60 -22.89
N PRO A 31 3.68 -7.97 -22.61
CA PRO A 31 2.91 -7.38 -21.51
C PRO A 31 3.58 -7.70 -20.17
N LEU A 32 3.71 -6.69 -19.31
CA LEU A 32 4.26 -6.85 -17.96
C LEU A 32 3.44 -7.88 -17.15
N PRO A 33 4.10 -8.80 -16.43
CA PRO A 33 3.41 -9.67 -15.49
C PRO A 33 2.65 -8.81 -14.48
N SER A 34 1.35 -9.02 -14.33
CA SER A 34 0.57 -8.31 -13.31
C SER A 34 0.84 -8.99 -11.95
N GLY A 35 1.16 -8.21 -10.93
CA GLY A 35 1.60 -8.72 -9.62
C GLY A 35 2.99 -8.23 -9.21
N LEU A 36 3.52 -8.79 -8.12
CA LEU A 36 4.80 -8.42 -7.51
C LEU A 36 5.99 -8.52 -8.49
N LEU A 37 5.90 -9.40 -9.48
CA LEU A 37 6.94 -9.59 -10.50
C LEU A 37 7.11 -8.38 -11.42
N ALA A 38 6.12 -7.49 -11.52
CA ALA A 38 6.21 -6.24 -12.28
C ALA A 38 7.33 -5.31 -11.79
N ILE A 39 7.72 -5.43 -10.51
CA ILE A 39 8.79 -4.60 -9.92
C ILE A 39 10.17 -4.97 -10.50
N ALA A 40 10.35 -6.24 -10.90
CA ALA A 40 11.64 -6.75 -11.39
C ALA A 40 11.94 -6.32 -12.84
N ASP A 41 10.94 -5.78 -13.56
CA ASP A 41 11.14 -5.27 -14.91
C ASP A 41 11.72 -3.85 -14.90
N THR A 42 12.51 -3.52 -15.93
CA THR A 42 13.23 -2.25 -16.05
C THR A 42 12.35 -1.01 -15.82
N PRO A 43 11.19 -0.83 -16.48
CA PRO A 43 10.32 0.32 -16.20
C PRO A 43 9.73 0.27 -14.79
N GLY A 44 9.37 -0.91 -14.27
CA GLY A 44 8.78 -1.10 -12.95
C GLY A 44 9.73 -0.76 -11.80
N THR A 45 11.02 -1.11 -11.95
CA THR A 45 12.05 -0.77 -10.96
C THR A 45 12.22 0.75 -10.81
N PHE A 46 12.26 1.50 -11.91
CA PHE A 46 12.36 2.97 -11.85
C PHE A 46 11.14 3.59 -11.17
N GLY A 47 9.94 3.11 -11.47
CA GLY A 47 8.71 3.55 -10.79
C GLY A 47 8.72 3.24 -9.30
N PHE A 48 9.16 2.04 -8.92
CA PHE A 48 9.28 1.63 -7.53
C PHE A 48 10.28 2.49 -6.74
N VAL A 49 11.47 2.73 -7.30
CA VAL A 49 12.49 3.58 -6.66
C VAL A 49 12.00 5.02 -6.52
N ALA A 50 11.34 5.56 -7.54
CA ALA A 50 10.77 6.91 -7.48
C ALA A 50 9.68 7.02 -6.40
N LEU A 51 8.78 6.03 -6.32
CA LEU A 51 7.74 5.99 -5.28
C LEU A 51 8.33 5.84 -3.88
N LEU A 52 9.35 4.99 -3.70
CA LEU A 52 10.04 4.80 -2.43
C LEU A 52 10.77 6.06 -1.99
N ALA A 53 11.43 6.75 -2.92
CA ALA A 53 12.08 8.04 -2.64
C ALA A 53 11.04 9.10 -2.25
N ALA A 54 9.93 9.20 -3.00
CA ALA A 54 8.85 10.13 -2.70
C ALA A 54 8.20 9.84 -1.34
N SER A 55 7.93 8.57 -1.02
CA SER A 55 7.34 8.18 0.27
C SER A 55 8.30 8.47 1.42
N GLY A 56 9.60 8.20 1.25
CA GLY A 56 10.63 8.51 2.23
C GLY A 56 10.74 10.02 2.51
N VAL A 57 10.66 10.85 1.47
CA VAL A 57 10.61 12.31 1.62
C VAL A 57 9.35 12.73 2.40
N LEU A 58 8.16 12.24 2.02
CA LEU A 58 6.93 12.62 2.70
C LEU A 58 6.92 12.21 4.19
N GLU A 59 7.42 11.01 4.50
CA GLU A 59 7.52 10.52 5.88
C GLU A 59 8.50 11.35 6.72
N LEU A 60 9.66 11.71 6.15
CA LEU A 60 10.69 12.46 6.88
C LEU A 60 10.35 13.95 7.04
N PHE A 61 9.66 14.56 6.08
CA PHE A 61 9.41 16.00 6.05
C PHE A 61 8.01 16.41 6.55
N PHE A 62 6.95 15.66 6.25
CA PHE A 62 5.57 16.07 6.55
C PHE A 62 4.91 15.25 7.67
N TRP A 63 5.22 13.95 7.75
CA TRP A 63 4.56 13.02 8.68
C TRP A 63 5.48 12.54 9.82
N LYS A 64 6.32 13.44 10.33
CA LYS A 64 7.15 13.12 11.49
C LYS A 64 6.28 13.06 12.76
N ASP A 65 6.24 11.90 13.40
CA ASP A 65 5.62 11.76 14.71
C ASP A 65 6.39 12.63 15.73
N GLY A 66 5.68 13.57 16.34
CA GLY A 66 6.21 14.39 17.43
C GLY A 66 6.43 13.52 18.66
N VAL A 67 7.64 12.99 18.81
CA VAL A 67 8.08 12.39 20.06
C VAL A 67 8.73 13.47 20.91
N ASP A 68 8.07 13.83 22.01
CA ASP A 68 8.63 14.75 23.00
C ASP A 68 9.60 13.95 23.88
N VAL A 69 10.85 13.81 23.40
CA VAL A 69 11.93 13.00 23.99
C VAL A 69 12.16 13.37 25.47
N SER A 70 11.84 14.61 25.86
CA SER A 70 11.99 15.11 27.23
C SER A 70 11.01 14.50 28.24
N LYS A 71 9.85 13.98 27.82
CA LYS A 71 8.78 13.50 28.73
C LYS A 71 8.45 12.02 28.58
N GLY A 72 9.10 11.31 27.65
CA GLY A 72 8.79 9.90 27.36
C GLY A 72 7.32 9.65 27.03
N ARG A 73 6.59 10.69 26.60
CA ARG A 73 5.15 10.66 26.33
C ARG A 73 4.88 11.21 24.93
N TRP A 74 3.98 10.54 24.23
CA TRP A 74 3.49 10.95 22.92
C TRP A 74 2.69 12.25 23.07
N THR A 75 3.09 13.32 22.38
CA THR A 75 2.34 14.59 22.35
C THR A 75 1.13 14.54 21.44
N LYS A 76 1.05 13.52 20.58
CA LYS A 76 -0.06 13.25 19.66
C LYS A 76 -0.43 11.77 19.76
N GLU A 77 -1.73 11.45 19.70
CA GLU A 77 -2.17 10.06 19.66
C GLU A 77 -1.57 9.35 18.44
N PRO A 78 -0.94 8.17 18.60
CA PRO A 78 -0.33 7.45 17.48
C PRO A 78 -1.34 7.20 16.36
N GLY A 79 -1.00 7.63 15.14
CA GLY A 79 -1.86 7.48 13.95
C GLY A 79 -2.92 8.57 13.75
N ASN A 80 -2.96 9.58 14.61
CA ASN A 80 -3.78 10.78 14.41
C ASN A 80 -3.01 11.81 13.55
N PHE A 81 -3.20 11.75 12.24
CA PHE A 81 -2.57 12.67 11.28
C PHE A 81 -3.38 13.94 11.01
N GLY A 82 -4.42 14.20 11.80
CA GLY A 82 -5.41 15.23 11.53
C GLY A 82 -6.48 14.74 10.56
N ASP A 83 -7.66 15.34 10.65
CA ASP A 83 -8.79 15.10 9.73
C ASP A 83 -8.90 16.29 8.76
N PRO A 84 -8.27 16.22 7.57
CA PRO A 84 -8.32 17.32 6.60
C PRO A 84 -9.71 17.52 6.00
N LEU A 85 -10.60 16.52 6.10
CA LEU A 85 -11.97 16.56 5.58
C LEU A 85 -12.98 16.99 6.65
N GLY A 86 -12.55 17.16 7.91
CA GLY A 86 -13.39 17.65 9.01
C GLY A 86 -14.63 16.80 9.27
N LEU A 87 -14.61 15.51 8.89
CA LEU A 87 -15.76 14.62 8.94
C LEU A 87 -16.14 14.27 10.39
N GLY A 88 -15.30 14.58 11.38
CA GLY A 88 -15.65 14.44 12.79
C GLY A 88 -15.96 12.99 13.17
N GLN A 89 -15.44 12.03 12.41
CA GLN A 89 -15.70 10.59 12.58
C GLN A 89 -14.69 9.92 13.53
N TYR A 90 -14.02 10.70 14.39
CA TYR A 90 -13.09 10.18 15.40
C TYR A 90 -13.83 9.60 16.62
N ASN A 91 -14.78 8.69 16.36
CA ASN A 91 -15.49 7.92 17.37
C ASN A 91 -14.78 6.58 17.59
N GLU A 92 -14.81 6.07 18.83
CA GLU A 92 -14.18 4.78 19.18
C GLU A 92 -14.70 3.62 18.31
N ASP A 93 -15.98 3.64 17.96
CA ASP A 93 -16.59 2.63 17.09
C ASP A 93 -15.95 2.58 15.69
N MET A 94 -15.64 3.73 15.11
CA MET A 94 -14.99 3.81 13.80
C MET A 94 -13.54 3.32 13.88
N ARG A 95 -12.84 3.63 14.97
CA ARG A 95 -11.47 3.17 15.21
C ARG A 95 -11.40 1.65 15.38
N ASN A 96 -12.36 1.07 16.10
CA ASN A 96 -12.46 -0.39 16.27
C ASN A 96 -12.77 -1.11 14.96
N ARG A 97 -13.65 -0.52 14.13
CA ARG A 97 -13.93 -1.03 12.77
C ARG A 97 -12.72 -0.97 11.86
N GLU A 98 -12.02 0.16 11.85
CA GLU A 98 -10.78 0.34 11.08
C GLU A 98 -9.72 -0.68 11.50
N LEU A 99 -9.56 -0.91 12.81
CA LEU A 99 -8.59 -1.87 13.33
C LEU A 99 -8.89 -3.30 12.88
N ASN A 100 -10.17 -3.71 12.94
CA ASN A 100 -10.58 -5.04 12.49
C ASN A 100 -10.38 -5.24 10.98
N ASN A 101 -10.75 -4.24 10.18
CA ASN A 101 -10.50 -4.27 8.73
C ASN A 101 -9.01 -4.27 8.41
N GLY A 102 -8.21 -3.49 9.15
CA GLY A 102 -6.76 -3.48 9.03
C GLY A 102 -6.12 -4.84 9.31
N ARG A 103 -6.61 -5.58 10.32
CA ARG A 103 -6.13 -6.95 10.61
C ARG A 103 -6.47 -7.91 9.47
N PHE A 104 -7.71 -7.88 8.98
CA PHE A 104 -8.11 -8.69 7.84
C PHE A 104 -7.26 -8.36 6.60
N ALA A 105 -7.02 -7.08 6.33
CA ALA A 105 -6.21 -6.64 5.20
C ALA A 105 -4.75 -7.09 5.29
N MET A 106 -4.16 -7.19 6.49
CA MET A 106 -2.81 -7.75 6.65
C MET A 106 -2.75 -9.21 6.17
N PHE A 107 -3.74 -10.03 6.54
CA PHE A 107 -3.82 -11.41 6.07
C PHE A 107 -4.12 -11.49 4.58
N ALA A 108 -5.00 -10.62 4.06
CA ALA A 108 -5.31 -10.57 2.65
C ALA A 108 -4.09 -10.20 1.80
N ALA A 109 -3.35 -9.16 2.18
CA ALA A 109 -2.13 -8.75 1.47
C ALA A 109 -1.07 -9.86 1.46
N LEU A 110 -0.86 -10.52 2.61
CA LEU A 110 0.05 -11.66 2.69
C LEU A 110 -0.41 -12.83 1.81
N GLY A 111 -1.71 -13.14 1.82
CA GLY A 111 -2.30 -14.19 0.99
C GLY A 111 -2.11 -13.92 -0.50
N ILE A 112 -2.36 -12.67 -0.94
CA ILE A 112 -2.16 -12.25 -2.33
C ILE A 112 -0.69 -12.44 -2.74
N VAL A 113 0.26 -11.95 -1.94
CA VAL A 113 1.69 -12.08 -2.23
C VAL A 113 2.12 -13.54 -2.30
N VAL A 114 1.72 -14.38 -1.34
CA VAL A 114 2.07 -15.80 -1.33
C VAL A 114 1.47 -16.52 -2.54
N ALA A 115 0.22 -16.23 -2.87
CA ALA A 115 -0.44 -16.88 -3.99
C ALA A 115 0.13 -16.41 -5.34
N GLU A 116 0.52 -15.15 -5.49
CA GLU A 116 1.25 -14.66 -6.66
C GLU A 116 2.60 -15.38 -6.82
N LEU A 117 3.35 -15.56 -5.73
CA LEU A 117 4.64 -16.26 -5.75
C LEU A 117 4.51 -17.75 -6.11
N VAL A 118 3.47 -18.42 -5.62
CA VAL A 118 3.27 -19.86 -5.84
C VAL A 118 2.68 -20.15 -7.23
N THR A 119 1.72 -19.33 -7.66
CA THR A 119 0.98 -19.59 -8.91
C THR A 119 1.54 -18.87 -10.13
N GLY A 120 2.32 -17.80 -9.92
CA GLY A 120 2.76 -16.89 -10.97
C GLY A 120 1.61 -16.10 -11.61
N LYS A 121 0.41 -16.10 -11.01
CA LYS A 121 -0.79 -15.41 -11.48
C LYS A 121 -1.13 -14.25 -10.56
N ASP A 122 -1.56 -13.15 -11.16
CA ASP A 122 -2.04 -11.95 -10.47
C ASP A 122 -3.23 -12.25 -9.53
N ALA A 123 -3.46 -11.37 -8.55
CA ALA A 123 -4.48 -11.53 -7.51
C ALA A 123 -5.88 -11.87 -8.08
N ILE A 124 -6.26 -11.28 -9.22
CA ILE A 124 -7.56 -11.55 -9.87
C ILE A 124 -7.53 -12.81 -10.74
N GLN A 125 -6.41 -13.07 -11.43
CA GLN A 125 -6.27 -14.28 -12.24
C GLN A 125 -6.31 -15.58 -11.41
N GLN A 126 -6.05 -15.49 -10.11
CA GLN A 126 -6.23 -16.62 -9.18
C GLN A 126 -7.70 -17.01 -9.02
N PHE A 127 -8.64 -16.07 -9.19
CA PHE A 127 -10.08 -16.34 -9.20
C PHE A 127 -10.58 -16.86 -10.55
N GLY A 128 -9.70 -17.05 -11.53
CA GLY A 128 -10.06 -17.54 -12.87
C GLY A 128 -10.72 -16.48 -13.77
N LEU A 129 -10.58 -15.21 -13.41
CA LEU A 129 -11.05 -14.03 -14.14
C LEU A 129 -9.91 -13.39 -14.95
#